data_AF-A0A7C3W950-F1
#
_entry.id   AF-A0A7C3W950-F1
#
_cell.length_a   1.000
_cell.length_b   1.000
_cell.length_c   1.000
_cell.angle_alpha   90.00
_cell.angle_beta   90.00
_cell.angle_gamma   90.00
#
_symmetry.space_group_name_H-M   'P 1'
#
loop_
_entity.id
_entity.type
_entity.pdbx_description
1 polymer ?
#
loop_
_entity_poly.entity_id
_entity_poly.type
_entity_poly.pdbx_seq_one_letter_code
_entity_poly.pdbx_strand_id
1 'polypeptide(L)'
;MVGDGVNDAPSLTQAHVGIAIGAGTDVAIESAEIVLVKNNPLDVVKVISLSRKTDAKMKQNLAWATGYNVLAIPAAAGVFIPWGIILRPEYGALLMSASSLIVVANALSLRRVTL
;
A
#
# COMPACT_ATOMS: atom_id res chain seq x y z
N MET A 1 18.60 0.68 8.09
CA MET A 1 20.06 0.72 7.85
C MET A 1 20.26 0.80 6.35
N VAL A 2 21.32 1.47 5.87
CA VAL A 2 21.73 1.40 4.46
C VAL A 2 23.18 0.93 4.43
N GLY A 3 23.49 -0.06 3.60
CA GLY A 3 24.82 -0.67 3.53
C GLY A 3 25.10 -1.32 2.18
N ASP A 4 26.33 -1.77 1.97
CA ASP A 4 26.79 -2.36 0.70
C ASP A 4 27.68 -3.60 0.90
N GLY A 5 28.17 -3.84 2.12
CA GLY A 5 29.14 -4.89 2.42
C GLY A 5 28.70 -5.94 3.42
N VAL A 6 29.49 -7.01 3.50
CA VAL A 6 29.34 -8.11 4.48
C VAL A 6 29.34 -7.60 5.92
N ASN A 7 30.14 -6.57 6.19
CA ASN A 7 30.25 -5.97 7.53
C ASN A 7 28.95 -5.26 7.97
N ASP A 8 28.12 -4.84 7.01
CA ASP A 8 26.84 -4.19 7.29
C ASP A 8 25.71 -5.20 7.44
N ALA A 9 25.90 -6.46 7.04
CA ALA A 9 24.86 -7.48 7.04
C ALA A 9 24.15 -7.63 8.40
N PRO A 10 24.86 -7.72 9.56
CA PRO A 10 24.18 -7.80 10.86
C PRO A 10 23.30 -6.58 11.14
N SER A 11 23.73 -5.39 10.72
CA SER A 11 22.98 -4.15 10.92
C SER A 11 21.83 -3.97 9.92
N LEU A 12 21.93 -4.54 8.72
CA LEU A 12 20.85 -4.61 7.74
C LEU A 12 19.72 -5.50 8.27
N THR A 13 20.04 -6.70 8.77
CA THR A 13 19.06 -7.65 9.31
C THR A 13 18.38 -7.16 10.60
N GLN A 14 19.08 -6.36 11.42
CA GLN A 14 18.50 -5.79 12.65
C GLN A 14 17.67 -4.53 12.39
N ALA A 15 17.74 -3.94 11.20
CA ALA A 15 16.95 -2.76 10.89
C ALA A 15 15.48 -3.13 10.66
N HIS A 16 14.58 -2.20 10.98
CA HIS A 16 13.16 -2.35 10.59
C HIS A 16 12.99 -2.48 9.07
N VAL A 17 13.88 -1.82 8.32
CA VAL A 17 14.06 -1.96 6.88
C VAL A 17 15.55 -1.77 6.58
N GLY A 18 16.21 -2.82 6.13
CA GLY A 18 17.55 -2.82 5.55
C GLY A 18 17.50 -2.48 4.06
N ILE A 19 18.40 -1.60 3.62
CA ILE A 19 18.53 -1.23 2.21
C ILE A 19 19.96 -1.49 1.75
N ALA A 20 20.14 -2.42 0.82
CA ALA A 20 21.43 -2.67 0.17
C ALA A 20 21.61 -1.78 -1.06
N ILE A 21 22.82 -1.22 -1.27
CA ILE A 21 23.13 -0.39 -2.44
C ILE A 21 23.96 -1.16 -3.47
N GLY A 22 23.51 -1.11 -4.74
CA GLY A 22 24.25 -1.56 -5.91
C GLY A 22 24.45 -3.08 -5.98
N ALA A 23 25.49 -3.49 -6.71
CA ALA A 23 26.09 -4.82 -6.63
C ALA A 23 26.94 -4.92 -5.35
N GLY A 24 26.31 -4.66 -4.21
CA GLY A 24 26.91 -4.96 -2.91
C GLY A 24 27.27 -6.45 -2.83
N THR A 25 27.98 -6.84 -1.78
CA THR A 25 28.32 -8.26 -1.59
C THR A 25 27.04 -9.10 -1.49
N ASP A 26 27.05 -10.35 -1.97
CA ASP A 26 25.87 -11.23 -1.94
C ASP A 26 25.24 -11.32 -0.54
N VAL A 27 26.08 -11.31 0.50
CA VAL A 27 25.64 -11.30 1.90
C VAL A 27 24.80 -10.06 2.24
N ALA A 28 25.19 -8.88 1.76
CA ALA A 28 24.44 -7.64 1.98
C ALA A 28 23.10 -7.65 1.23
N ILE A 29 23.08 -8.23 0.02
CA ILE A 29 21.87 -8.39 -0.80
C ILE A 29 20.87 -9.34 -0.13
N GLU A 30 21.33 -10.48 0.39
CA GLU A 30 20.47 -11.43 1.12
C GLU A 30 19.99 -10.89 2.47
N SER A 31 20.73 -9.97 3.08
CA SER A 31 20.43 -9.44 4.41
C SER A 31 19.47 -8.25 4.42
N ALA A 32 19.09 -7.71 3.26
CA ALA A 32 18.28 -6.49 3.14
C ALA A 32 16.92 -6.75 2.47
N GLU A 33 15.87 -6.05 2.92
CA GLU A 33 14.53 -6.14 2.32
C GLU A 33 14.41 -5.36 1.00
N ILE A 34 15.27 -4.36 0.78
CA ILE A 34 15.27 -3.53 -0.41
C ILE A 34 16.68 -3.50 -0.99
N VAL A 35 16.79 -3.82 -2.29
CA VAL A 35 18.07 -3.79 -3.01
C VAL A 35 18.00 -2.74 -4.11
N LEU A 36 18.86 -1.71 -4.03
CA LEU A 36 18.99 -0.71 -5.08
C LEU A 36 19.87 -1.28 -6.19
N VAL A 37 19.30 -1.57 -7.34
CA VAL A 37 20.05 -2.18 -8.47
C VAL A 37 21.16 -1.25 -8.99
N LYS A 38 20.94 0.08 -8.93
CA LYS A 38 21.94 1.07 -9.32
C LYS A 38 22.77 1.45 -8.09
N ASN A 39 24.07 1.64 -8.30
CA ASN A 39 24.95 2.16 -7.26
C ASN A 39 24.78 3.69 -7.09
N ASN A 40 23.57 4.10 -6.70
CA ASN A 40 23.22 5.50 -6.45
C ASN A 40 22.44 5.61 -5.11
N PRO A 41 23.08 6.10 -4.04
CA PRO A 41 22.43 6.28 -2.74
C PRO A 41 21.21 7.20 -2.77
N LEU A 42 21.10 8.11 -3.76
CA LEU A 42 19.93 8.98 -3.90
C LEU A 42 18.64 8.20 -4.22
N ASP A 43 18.74 6.98 -4.75
CA ASP A 43 17.57 6.15 -5.00
C ASP A 43 16.88 5.71 -3.69
N VAL A 44 17.55 5.78 -2.53
CA VAL A 44 16.92 5.62 -1.21
C VAL A 44 15.81 6.67 -0.99
N VAL A 45 16.04 7.91 -1.42
CA VAL A 45 15.05 8.99 -1.31
C VAL A 45 13.81 8.67 -2.16
N LYS A 46 14.02 8.11 -3.36
CA LYS A 46 12.93 7.68 -4.25
C LYS A 46 12.12 6.55 -3.63
N VAL A 47 12.77 5.57 -3.02
CA VAL A 47 12.11 4.47 -2.29
C VAL A 47 11.24 5.02 -1.15
N ILE A 48 11.77 5.93 -0.33
CA ILE A 48 11.01 6.55 0.76
C ILE A 48 9.83 7.38 0.21
N SER A 49 10.05 8.15 -0.86
CA SER A 49 9.00 8.95 -1.53
C SER A 49 7.88 8.05 -2.07
N LEU A 50 8.25 6.94 -2.74
CA LEU A 50 7.30 5.94 -3.23
C LEU A 50 6.53 5.30 -2.09
N SER A 51 7.21 4.88 -1.02
CA SER A 51 6.57 4.29 0.18
C SER A 51 5.51 5.22 0.76
N ARG A 52 5.81 6.52 0.96
CA ARG A 52 4.85 7.50 1.46
C ARG A 52 3.65 7.69 0.52
N LYS A 53 3.87 7.71 -0.80
CA LYS A 53 2.79 7.85 -1.78
C LYS A 53 1.92 6.59 -1.83
N THR A 54 2.51 5.41 -1.71
CA THR A 54 1.78 4.13 -1.60
C THR A 54 0.95 4.06 -0.33
N ASP A 55 1.50 4.46 0.82
CA ASP A 55 0.78 4.51 2.10
C ASP A 55 -0.43 5.46 2.04
N ALA A 56 -0.26 6.65 1.43
CA ALA A 56 -1.38 7.56 1.20
C ALA A 56 -2.49 6.94 0.35
N LYS A 57 -2.15 6.19 -0.71
CA LYS A 57 -3.12 5.47 -1.54
C LYS A 57 -3.80 4.34 -0.79
N MET A 58 -3.07 3.62 0.05
CA MET A 58 -3.63 2.56 0.88
C MET A 58 -4.66 3.10 1.88
N LYS A 59 -4.37 4.23 2.54
CA LYS A 59 -5.32 4.91 3.43
C LYS A 59 -6.58 5.38 2.71
N GLN A 60 -6.44 5.93 1.50
CA GLN A 60 -7.59 6.31 0.65
C GLN A 60 -8.44 5.09 0.28
N ASN A 61 -7.80 3.99 -0.11
CA ASN A 61 -8.48 2.75 -0.48
C ASN A 61 -9.22 2.15 0.73
N LEU A 62 -8.61 2.17 1.91
CA LEU A 62 -9.25 1.74 3.14
C LEU A 62 -10.46 2.63 3.48
N ALA A 63 -10.33 3.95 3.35
CA ALA A 63 -11.45 4.86 3.59
C ALA A 63 -12.64 4.58 2.64
N TRP A 64 -12.39 4.31 1.36
CA TRP A 64 -13.44 3.90 0.42
C TRP A 64 -14.07 2.56 0.78
N ALA A 65 -13.24 1.54 1.02
CA ALA A 65 -13.70 0.18 1.31
C ALA A 65 -14.47 0.10 2.63
N THR A 66 -14.02 0.80 3.67
CA THR A 66 -14.73 0.86 4.95
C THR A 66 -15.94 1.78 4.87
N GLY A 67 -15.84 2.93 4.20
CA GLY A 67 -16.90 3.92 4.13
C GLY A 67 -18.21 3.38 3.56
N TYR A 68 -18.17 2.61 2.47
CA TYR A 68 -19.40 2.02 1.94
C TYR A 68 -19.95 0.93 2.86
N ASN A 69 -19.09 0.12 3.50
CA ASN A 69 -19.52 -0.93 4.43
C ASN A 69 -20.17 -0.35 5.70
N VAL A 70 -19.68 0.79 6.19
CA VAL A 70 -20.27 1.51 7.33
C VAL A 70 -21.72 1.92 7.04
N LEU A 71 -22.09 2.18 5.79
CA LEU A 71 -23.46 2.47 5.39
C LEU A 71 -24.26 1.20 5.05
N ALA A 72 -23.62 0.26 4.33
CA ALA A 72 -24.27 -0.95 3.84
C ALA A 72 -24.66 -1.92 4.96
N ILE A 73 -23.82 -2.08 6.00
CA ILE A 73 -24.09 -3.01 7.10
C ILE A 73 -25.33 -2.60 7.92
N PRO A 74 -25.46 -1.36 8.42
CA PRO A 74 -26.69 -0.91 9.08
C PRO A 74 -27.91 -0.98 8.17
N ALA A 75 -27.74 -0.72 6.87
CA ALA A 75 -28.83 -0.83 5.90
C ALA A 75 -29.30 -2.28 5.71
N ALA A 76 -28.37 -3.24 5.63
CA ALA A 76 -28.68 -4.67 5.60
C ALA A 76 -29.29 -5.16 6.92
N ALA A 77 -28.86 -4.59 8.05
CA ALA A 77 -29.41 -4.87 9.38
C ALA A 77 -30.81 -4.26 9.62
N GLY A 78 -31.34 -3.48 8.67
CA GLY A 78 -32.68 -2.92 8.74
C GLY A 78 -32.81 -1.60 9.51
N VAL A 79 -31.69 -0.95 9.86
CA VAL A 79 -31.70 0.33 10.59
C VAL A 79 -32.44 1.42 9.81
N PHE A 80 -32.40 1.38 8.48
CA PHE A 80 -33.05 2.39 7.64
C PHE A 80 -34.48 2.06 7.17
N ILE A 81 -35.06 0.95 7.65
CA ILE A 81 -36.44 0.54 7.33
C ILE A 81 -37.48 1.62 7.70
N PRO A 82 -37.38 2.33 8.85
CA PRO A 82 -38.33 3.39 9.20
C PRO A 82 -38.40 4.54 8.19
N TRP A 83 -37.31 4.79 7.44
CA TRP A 83 -37.28 5.76 6.34
C TRP A 83 -37.61 5.16 4.97
N GLY A 84 -38.09 3.90 4.93
CA GLY A 84 -38.47 3.20 3.71
C GLY A 84 -37.28 2.67 2.90
N ILE A 85 -36.05 2.71 3.42
CA ILE A 85 -34.85 2.28 2.70
C ILE A 85 -34.56 0.82 3.08
N ILE A 86 -34.75 -0.08 2.13
CA ILE A 86 -34.41 -1.50 2.25
C ILE A 86 -33.28 -1.81 1.26
N LEU A 87 -32.14 -2.25 1.78
CA LEU A 87 -31.02 -2.64 0.94
C LEU A 87 -31.30 -4.01 0.30
N ARG A 88 -31.70 -4.00 -0.98
CA ARG A 88 -31.82 -5.25 -1.76
C ARG A 88 -30.44 -5.80 -2.10
N PRO A 89 -30.26 -7.13 -2.17
CA PRO A 89 -28.97 -7.76 -2.50
C PRO A 89 -28.35 -7.27 -3.82
N GLU A 90 -29.18 -6.96 -4.82
CA GLU A 90 -28.77 -6.43 -6.12
C GLU A 90 -27.98 -5.10 -5.97
N TYR A 91 -28.48 -4.18 -5.16
CA TYR A 91 -27.81 -2.91 -4.89
C TYR A 91 -26.53 -3.12 -4.05
N GLY A 92 -26.54 -4.07 -3.11
CA GLY A 92 -25.34 -4.45 -2.36
C GLY A 92 -24.22 -4.94 -3.28
N ALA A 93 -24.53 -5.82 -4.23
CA ALA A 93 -23.57 -6.34 -5.21
C ALA A 93 -23.02 -5.25 -6.13
N LEU A 94 -23.89 -4.32 -6.57
CA LEU A 94 -23.48 -3.16 -7.38
C LEU A 94 -22.53 -2.25 -6.59
N LEU A 95 -22.84 -1.93 -5.33
CA LEU A 95 -22.00 -1.09 -4.48
C LEU A 95 -20.64 -1.74 -4.20
N MET A 96 -20.61 -3.04 -3.92
CA MET A 96 -19.37 -3.80 -3.75
C MET A 96 -18.50 -3.78 -5.01
N SER A 97 -19.12 -3.96 -6.18
CA SER A 97 -18.43 -3.91 -7.47
C SER A 97 -17.87 -2.50 -7.76
N ALA A 98 -18.68 -1.47 -7.54
CA ALA A 98 -18.26 -0.08 -7.70
C ALA A 98 -17.10 0.29 -6.77
N SER A 99 -17.16 -0.12 -5.49
CA SER A 99 -16.07 0.10 -4.53
C SER A 99 -14.76 -0.53 -5.01
N SER A 100 -14.82 -1.75 -5.56
CA SER A 100 -13.64 -2.44 -6.08
C SER A 100 -13.01 -1.69 -7.24
N LEU A 101 -13.83 -1.19 -8.19
CA LEU A 101 -13.36 -0.39 -9.31
C LEU A 101 -12.72 0.93 -8.86
N ILE A 102 -13.30 1.61 -7.87
CA ILE A 102 -12.76 2.86 -7.32
C ILE A 102 -11.39 2.62 -6.67
N VAL A 103 -11.26 1.59 -5.85
CA VAL A 103 -10.00 1.22 -5.18
C VAL A 103 -8.91 0.89 -6.19
N VAL A 104 -9.23 0.10 -7.22
CA VAL A 104 -8.29 -0.25 -8.30
C VAL A 104 -7.88 0.97 -9.10
N ALA A 105 -8.85 1.80 -9.52
CA ALA A 105 -8.56 3.03 -10.26
C ALA A 105 -7.68 3.99 -9.45
N ASN A 106 -7.95 4.12 -8.15
CA ASN A 106 -7.13 4.95 -7.26
C ASN A 106 -5.71 4.40 -7.13
N ALA A 107 -5.54 3.08 -6.96
CA ALA A 107 -4.21 2.45 -6.92
C ALA A 107 -3.43 2.66 -8.22
N LEU A 108 -4.09 2.51 -9.38
CA LEU A 108 -3.46 2.71 -10.69
C LEU A 108 -2.97 4.14 -10.91
N SER A 109 -3.57 5.14 -10.27
CA SER A 109 -3.08 6.52 -10.34
C SER A 109 -1.64 6.70 -9.82
N LEU A 110 -1.15 5.77 -9.00
CA LEU A 110 0.23 5.76 -8.51
C LEU A 110 1.25 5.61 -9.66
N ARG A 111 0.87 5.01 -10.81
CA ARG A 111 1.75 4.88 -11.99
C ARG A 111 2.14 6.23 -12.60
N ARG A 112 1.40 7.31 -12.32
CA ARG A 112 1.69 8.65 -12.85
C ARG A 112 2.66 9.44 -11.96
N VAL A 113 3.08 8.87 -10.85
CA VAL A 113 4.01 9.51 -9.93
C VAL A 113 5.41 9.54 -10.55
N THR A 114 5.99 10.73 -10.64
CA THR A 114 7.41 10.94 -10.88
C THR A 114 8.20 10.88 -9.57
N LEU A 115 9.34 10.19 -9.62
CA LEU A 115 10.28 9.95 -8.51
C LEU A 115 11.68 10.43 -8.87
#